data_AF-A0A5C3MQT5-F1
#
_entry.id   AF-A0A5C3MQT5-F1
#
_cell.length_a   1.000
_cell.length_b   1.000
_cell.length_c   1.000
_cell.angle_alpha   90.00
_cell.angle_beta   90.00
_cell.angle_gamma   90.00
#
_symmetry.space_group_name_H-M   'P 1'
#
loop_
_entity.id
_entity.type
_entity.pdbx_description
1 polymer ?
#
loop_
_entity_poly.entity_id
_entity_poly.type
_entity_poly.pdbx_seq_one_letter_code
_entity_poly.pdbx_strand_id
1 'polypeptide(L)'
;MPDVNYVRNSQDYPPSPPSTRTRTTSHPDDRPGFPTRAQFRQIISEYFQSLTRRKQPKALISRDLYKTIVYTLRHPDDHTIKDPQFRFWARRMFALDIEGRVLMHSQRPVAIKEELYDILVQCHDLCRHGGRDRTCREVRQRYSYVPRQIIAAFVRQCSTCAGKR
;
A
#
# COMPACT_ATOMS: atom_id res chain seq x y z
N MET A 1 34.53 -2.02 -62.78
CA MET A 1 35.58 -2.04 -61.74
C MET A 1 35.16 -1.11 -60.60
N PRO A 2 35.09 -1.58 -59.34
CA PRO A 2 34.67 -2.91 -58.88
C PRO A 2 33.47 -2.85 -57.91
N ASP A 3 32.85 -4.02 -57.75
CA ASP A 3 31.99 -4.47 -56.65
C ASP A 3 32.54 -4.13 -55.26
N VAL A 4 31.65 -3.77 -54.33
CA VAL A 4 31.80 -4.20 -52.93
C VAL A 4 30.42 -4.54 -52.34
N ASN A 5 30.18 -5.84 -52.23
CA ASN A 5 29.23 -6.47 -51.32
C ASN A 5 29.38 -5.92 -49.90
N TYR A 6 28.28 -5.59 -49.21
CA TYR A 6 28.28 -5.69 -47.76
C TYR A 6 27.31 -6.77 -47.29
N VAL A 7 27.97 -7.77 -46.74
CA VAL A 7 27.48 -9.03 -46.23
C VAL A 7 26.60 -8.83 -45.00
N ARG A 8 25.54 -9.62 -44.98
CA ARG A 8 24.69 -9.97 -43.84
C ARG A 8 25.56 -10.46 -42.68
N ASN A 9 25.63 -9.72 -41.56
CA ASN A 9 26.20 -10.26 -40.33
C ASN A 9 25.16 -10.32 -39.23
N SER A 10 24.73 -11.55 -38.96
CA SER A 10 24.06 -11.96 -37.74
C SER A 10 25.03 -11.73 -36.58
N GLN A 11 24.64 -10.94 -35.58
CA GLN A 11 25.31 -10.95 -34.29
C GLN A 11 24.34 -11.37 -33.21
N ASP A 12 24.70 -12.51 -32.65
CA ASP A 12 24.19 -13.20 -31.48
C ASP A 12 23.72 -12.25 -30.37
N TYR A 13 22.42 -12.26 -30.12
CA TYR A 13 21.89 -11.76 -28.86
C TYR A 13 22.08 -12.85 -27.79
N PRO A 14 22.68 -12.54 -26.62
CA PRO A 14 22.86 -13.51 -25.56
C PRO A 14 21.48 -14.03 -25.08
N PRO A 15 21.38 -15.32 -24.69
CA PRO A 15 20.12 -15.87 -24.20
C PRO A 15 19.66 -15.08 -22.97
N SER A 16 18.42 -14.60 -23.01
CA SER A 16 17.78 -13.93 -21.88
C SER A 16 17.88 -14.80 -20.62
N PRO A 17 18.18 -14.22 -19.45
CA PRO A 17 18.29 -15.00 -18.23
C PRO A 17 16.95 -15.70 -17.94
N PRO A 18 16.96 -16.96 -17.49
CA PRO A 18 15.74 -17.67 -17.14
C PRO A 18 15.03 -16.92 -16.02
N SER A 19 13.77 -16.54 -16.27
CA SER A 19 12.87 -15.94 -15.29
C SER A 19 12.76 -16.87 -14.08
N THR A 20 13.58 -16.60 -13.07
CA THR A 20 13.59 -17.35 -11.84
C THR A 20 12.30 -16.99 -11.11
N ARG A 21 11.27 -17.84 -11.23
CA ARG A 21 10.09 -17.83 -10.35
C ARG A 21 10.62 -17.98 -8.93
N THR A 22 10.78 -16.86 -8.23
CA THR A 22 11.07 -16.84 -6.81
C THR A 22 9.92 -17.55 -6.10
N ARG A 23 10.20 -18.77 -5.60
CA ARG A 23 9.32 -19.47 -4.67
C ARG A 23 9.07 -18.53 -3.50
N THR A 24 7.88 -17.95 -3.47
CA THR A 24 7.44 -17.05 -2.41
C THR A 24 7.26 -17.91 -1.17
N THR A 25 8.15 -17.77 -0.18
CA THR A 25 8.00 -18.42 1.12
C THR A 25 6.71 -17.91 1.74
N SER A 26 5.74 -18.81 1.92
CA SER A 26 4.46 -18.48 2.56
C SER A 26 4.69 -18.14 4.02
N HIS A 27 4.21 -16.98 4.46
CA HIS A 27 4.15 -16.62 5.87
C HIS A 27 3.10 -17.52 6.56
N PRO A 28 3.28 -17.92 7.83
CA PRO A 28 2.28 -18.71 8.57
C PRO A 28 0.87 -18.08 8.58
N ASP A 29 0.80 -16.76 8.45
CA ASP A 29 -0.44 -15.98 8.49
C ASP A 29 -1.03 -15.69 7.09
N ASP A 30 -0.46 -16.27 6.02
CA ASP A 30 -1.02 -16.10 4.68
C ASP A 30 -2.35 -16.87 4.57
N ARG A 31 -3.44 -16.14 4.32
CA ARG A 31 -4.78 -16.74 4.22
C ARG A 31 -5.03 -17.29 2.81
N PRO A 32 -5.40 -18.58 2.66
CA PRO A 32 -5.79 -19.15 1.36
C PRO A 32 -6.90 -18.35 0.70
N GLY A 33 -6.80 -18.15 -0.61
CA GLY A 33 -7.77 -17.36 -1.38
C GLY A 33 -7.54 -15.85 -1.38
N PHE A 34 -6.51 -15.36 -0.70
CA PHE A 34 -6.09 -13.95 -0.69
C PHE A 34 -4.65 -13.80 -1.22
N PRO A 35 -4.20 -12.59 -1.59
CA PRO A 35 -2.78 -12.33 -1.82
C PRO A 35 -1.96 -12.67 -0.57
N THR A 36 -0.75 -13.19 -0.73
CA THR A 36 0.17 -13.39 0.39
C THR A 36 0.70 -12.05 0.92
N ARG A 37 1.24 -12.02 2.14
CA ARG A 37 1.92 -10.83 2.68
C ARG A 37 3.10 -10.42 1.81
N ALA A 38 3.80 -11.37 1.18
CA ALA A 38 4.89 -11.07 0.25
C ALA A 38 4.39 -10.35 -1.01
N GLN A 39 3.30 -10.84 -1.63
CA GLN A 39 2.64 -10.16 -2.74
C GLN A 39 2.12 -8.78 -2.33
N PHE A 40 1.54 -8.67 -1.14
CA PHE A 40 1.09 -7.38 -0.62
C PHE A 40 2.24 -6.39 -0.41
N ARG A 41 3.40 -6.83 0.08
CA ARG A 41 4.60 -5.98 0.16
C ARG A 41 5.02 -5.45 -1.20
N GLN A 42 4.92 -6.27 -2.26
CA GLN A 42 5.18 -5.81 -3.63
C GLN A 42 4.18 -4.74 -4.06
N ILE A 43 2.88 -4.92 -3.79
CA ILE A 43 1.84 -3.91 -4.05
C ILE A 43 2.17 -2.58 -3.37
N ILE A 44 2.59 -2.62 -2.10
CA ILE A 44 2.99 -1.41 -1.36
C ILE A 44 4.23 -0.77 -1.99
N SER A 45 5.23 -1.56 -2.37
CA SER A 45 6.44 -1.07 -3.04
C SER A 45 6.12 -0.37 -4.36
N GLU A 46 5.35 -1.01 -5.23
CA GLU A 46 4.88 -0.45 -6.50
C GLU A 46 4.09 0.85 -6.30
N TYR A 47 3.23 0.88 -5.27
CA TYR A 47 2.51 2.11 -4.91
C TYR A 47 3.46 3.25 -4.56
N PHE A 48 4.47 3.04 -3.72
CA PHE A 48 5.44 4.08 -3.39
C PHE A 48 6.27 4.53 -4.60
N GLN A 49 6.67 3.60 -5.47
CA GLN A 49 7.42 3.90 -6.70
C GLN A 49 6.58 4.75 -7.68
N SER A 50 5.26 4.58 -7.69
CA SER A 50 4.37 5.41 -8.51
C SER A 50 4.21 6.86 -7.99
N LEU A 51 4.64 7.15 -6.76
CA LEU A 51 4.53 8.47 -6.14
C LEU A 51 5.82 9.28 -6.27
N THR A 52 5.68 10.60 -6.44
CA THR A 52 6.81 11.52 -6.35
C THR A 52 7.40 11.53 -4.93
N ARG A 53 8.72 11.77 -4.80
CA ARG A 53 9.43 11.83 -3.50
C ARG A 53 8.75 12.75 -2.48
N ARG A 54 8.12 13.83 -2.94
CA ARG A 54 7.35 14.76 -2.09
C ARG A 54 6.10 14.13 -1.47
N LYS A 55 5.43 13.19 -2.15
CA LYS A 55 4.18 12.57 -1.69
C LYS A 55 4.40 11.34 -0.81
N GLN A 56 5.52 10.64 -0.98
CA GLN A 56 5.81 9.38 -0.27
C GLN A 56 5.75 9.46 1.27
N PRO A 57 6.33 10.47 1.96
CA PRO A 57 6.46 10.43 3.42
C PRO A 57 5.14 10.40 4.21
N LYS A 58 4.05 10.86 3.59
CA LYS A 58 2.71 10.98 4.21
C LYS A 58 1.65 10.19 3.45
N ALA A 59 2.05 9.35 2.49
CA ALA A 59 1.14 8.59 1.64
C ALA A 59 0.44 7.47 2.40
N LEU A 60 1.16 6.82 3.32
CA LEU A 60 0.65 5.85 4.26
C LEU A 60 1.14 6.22 5.65
N ILE A 61 0.34 5.96 6.67
CA ILE A 61 0.71 6.24 8.06
C ILE A 61 1.38 5.00 8.64
N SER A 62 2.71 5.04 8.81
CA SER A 62 3.42 3.98 9.54
C SER A 62 3.11 4.04 11.03
N ARG A 63 3.35 2.95 11.76
CA ARG A 63 3.21 2.93 13.22
C ARG A 63 3.96 4.07 13.92
N ASP A 64 5.18 4.38 13.49
CA ASP A 64 5.97 5.46 14.11
C ASP A 64 5.40 6.83 13.81
N LEU A 65 4.93 7.05 12.58
CA LEU A 65 4.25 8.28 12.20
C LEU A 65 2.93 8.43 12.97
N TYR A 66 2.16 7.35 13.11
CA TYR A 66 0.94 7.30 13.91
C TYR A 66 1.21 7.75 15.35
N LYS A 67 2.20 7.12 16.02
CA LYS A 67 2.60 7.48 17.39
C LYS A 67 3.02 8.94 17.51
N THR A 68 3.79 9.44 16.54
CA THR A 68 4.25 10.84 16.50
C THR A 68 3.08 11.80 16.39
N ILE A 69 2.10 11.49 15.52
CA ILE A 69 0.88 12.32 15.36
C ILE A 69 0.08 12.29 16.66
N VAL A 70 -0.17 11.13 17.26
CA VAL A 70 -0.89 11.01 18.53
C VAL A 70 -0.21 11.83 19.63
N TYR A 71 1.12 11.73 19.75
CA TYR A 71 1.88 12.53 20.72
C TYR A 71 1.73 14.03 20.46
N THR A 72 1.81 14.46 19.20
CA THR A 72 1.62 15.87 18.80
C THR A 72 0.22 16.39 19.11
N LEU A 73 -0.81 15.57 18.99
CA LEU A 73 -2.19 15.94 19.31
C LEU A 73 -2.44 15.99 20.83
N ARG A 74 -1.76 15.14 21.61
CA ARG A 74 -1.86 15.14 23.08
C ARG A 74 -1.07 16.26 23.75
N HIS A 75 0.00 16.74 23.10
CA HIS A 75 0.89 17.76 23.64
C HIS A 75 1.00 18.94 22.66
N PRO A 76 -0.07 19.74 22.47
CA PRO A 76 -0.09 20.80 21.46
C PRO A 76 0.95 21.91 21.70
N ASP A 77 1.34 22.12 22.96
CA ASP A 77 2.29 23.14 23.41
C ASP A 77 3.75 22.66 23.39
N ASP A 78 4.00 21.37 23.16
CA ASP A 78 5.36 20.85 23.01
C ASP A 78 5.89 21.18 21.60
N HIS A 79 6.72 22.21 21.54
CA HIS A 79 7.30 22.71 20.31
C HIS A 79 8.61 22.00 19.91
N THR A 80 9.10 21.08 20.75
CA THR A 80 10.31 20.29 20.48
C THR A 80 10.04 19.13 19.51
N ILE A 81 8.77 18.74 19.37
CA ILE A 81 8.35 17.65 18.49
C ILE A 81 8.30 18.12 17.04
N LYS A 82 9.15 17.51 16.21
CA LYS A 82 9.19 17.72 14.75
C LYS A 82 9.25 19.21 14.39
N ASP A 83 9.09 19.53 13.12
CA ASP A 83 9.04 20.91 12.65
C ASP A 83 7.62 21.52 12.77
N PRO A 84 7.50 22.87 12.76
CA PRO A 84 6.19 23.53 12.83
C PRO A 84 5.21 23.14 11.71
N GLN A 85 5.69 22.81 10.51
CA GLN A 85 4.83 22.42 9.39
C GLN A 85 4.20 21.05 9.64
N PHE A 86 4.96 20.11 10.22
CA PHE A 86 4.46 18.82 10.66
C PHE A 86 3.34 18.99 11.69
N ARG A 87 3.57 19.79 12.74
CA ARG A 87 2.58 19.99 13.81
C ARG A 87 1.29 20.63 13.29
N PHE A 88 1.41 21.65 12.45
CA PHE A 88 0.26 22.26 11.78
C PHE A 88 -0.50 21.25 10.92
N TRP A 89 0.21 20.46 10.11
CA TRP A 89 -0.40 19.41 9.28
C TRP A 89 -1.11 18.36 10.14
N ALA A 90 -0.49 17.87 11.21
CA ALA A 90 -1.05 16.86 12.10
C ALA A 90 -2.38 17.31 12.71
N ARG A 91 -2.40 18.52 13.31
CA ARG A 91 -3.60 19.12 13.91
C ARG A 91 -4.70 19.41 12.90
N ARG A 92 -4.33 19.77 11.66
CA ARG A 92 -5.31 20.05 10.61
C ARG A 92 -5.94 18.79 10.03
N MET A 93 -5.17 17.71 9.91
CA MET A 93 -5.61 16.52 9.19
C MET A 93 -6.28 15.48 10.09
N PHE A 94 -5.94 15.45 11.37
CA PHE A 94 -6.34 14.39 12.28
C PHE A 94 -6.93 14.92 13.57
N ALA A 95 -7.73 14.07 14.21
CA ALA A 95 -8.23 14.25 15.57
C ALA A 95 -8.01 12.96 16.35
N LEU A 96 -8.13 13.01 17.67
CA LEU A 96 -8.26 11.80 18.49
C LEU A 96 -9.75 11.48 18.68
N ASP A 97 -10.06 10.22 18.96
CA ASP A 97 -11.40 9.80 19.41
C ASP A 97 -11.73 10.33 20.82
N ILE A 98 -12.94 10.02 21.29
CA ILE A 98 -13.44 10.47 22.60
C ILE A 98 -12.56 9.99 23.77
N GLU A 99 -11.90 8.83 23.63
CA GLU A 99 -11.00 8.29 24.65
C GLU A 99 -9.56 8.84 24.52
N GLY A 100 -9.27 9.59 23.45
CA GLY A 100 -7.94 10.12 23.17
C GLY A 100 -6.93 9.05 22.73
N ARG A 101 -7.37 7.87 22.31
CA ARG A 101 -6.54 6.67 22.02
C ARG A 101 -6.37 6.40 20.53
N VAL A 102 -7.41 6.64 19.74
CA VAL A 102 -7.45 6.29 18.31
C VAL A 102 -7.30 7.54 17.46
N LEU A 103 -6.42 7.49 16.46
CA LEU A 103 -6.25 8.56 15.48
C LEU A 103 -7.36 8.49 14.45
N MET A 104 -8.08 9.60 14.30
CA MET A 104 -9.26 9.73 13.45
C MET A 104 -8.99 10.69 12.30
N HIS A 105 -9.51 10.37 11.12
CA HIS A 105 -9.59 11.26 9.97
C HIS A 105 -10.96 11.09 9.30
N SER A 106 -11.66 12.20 9.03
CA SER A 106 -13.01 12.18 8.45
C SER A 106 -13.96 11.23 9.20
N GLN A 107 -13.96 11.29 10.53
CA GLN A 107 -14.77 10.46 11.44
C GLN A 107 -14.53 8.94 11.35
N ARG A 108 -13.40 8.50 10.78
CA ARG A 108 -13.02 7.09 10.70
C ARG A 108 -11.60 6.87 11.23
N PRO A 109 -11.31 5.72 11.88
CA PRO A 109 -9.97 5.40 12.35
C PRO A 109 -8.98 5.33 11.18
N VAL A 110 -7.81 5.91 11.38
CA VAL A 110 -6.72 5.94 10.40
C VAL A 110 -6.09 4.56 10.30
N ALA A 111 -6.03 4.00 9.09
CA ALA A 111 -5.36 2.72 8.87
C ALA A 111 -3.85 2.85 9.01
N ILE A 112 -3.25 1.96 9.80
CA ILE A 112 -1.80 1.86 9.97
C ILE A 112 -1.25 0.97 8.86
N LYS A 113 -0.17 1.42 8.21
CA LYS A 113 0.48 0.73 7.07
C LYS A 113 0.74 -0.75 7.37
N GLU A 114 1.25 -1.06 8.56
CA GLU A 114 1.63 -2.41 8.96
C GLU A 114 0.41 -3.33 9.16
N GLU A 115 -0.76 -2.77 9.49
CA GLU A 115 -2.03 -3.50 9.68
C GLU A 115 -2.86 -3.55 8.40
N LEU A 116 -2.43 -2.84 7.34
CA LEU A 116 -3.23 -2.64 6.15
C LEU A 116 -3.55 -3.95 5.42
N TYR A 117 -2.67 -4.95 5.50
CA TYR A 117 -2.94 -6.28 4.95
C TYR A 117 -4.18 -6.91 5.58
N ASP A 118 -4.20 -6.97 6.91
CA ASP A 118 -5.25 -7.63 7.68
C ASP A 118 -6.59 -6.90 7.51
N ILE A 119 -6.56 -5.56 7.49
CA ILE A 119 -7.72 -4.72 7.18
C ILE A 119 -8.31 -5.07 5.81
N LEU A 120 -7.47 -5.23 4.79
CA LEU A 120 -7.94 -5.53 3.43
C LEU A 120 -8.46 -6.96 3.31
N VAL A 121 -7.80 -7.95 3.92
CA VAL A 121 -8.30 -9.33 4.00
C VAL A 121 -9.69 -9.34 4.64
N GLN A 122 -9.85 -8.71 5.80
CA GLN A 122 -11.11 -8.65 6.52
C GLN A 122 -12.21 -7.97 5.70
N CYS A 123 -11.96 -6.77 5.17
CA CYS A 123 -12.96 -6.03 4.39
C CYS A 123 -13.33 -6.74 3.08
N HIS A 124 -12.36 -7.37 2.42
CA HIS A 124 -12.61 -8.10 1.17
C HIS A 124 -13.38 -9.41 1.41
N ASP A 125 -13.12 -10.10 2.52
CA ASP A 125 -13.86 -11.27 2.97
C ASP A 125 -15.31 -10.92 3.34
N LEU A 126 -15.54 -9.81 4.05
CA LEU A 126 -16.88 -9.27 4.32
C LEU A 126 -17.64 -8.93 3.03
N CYS A 127 -16.92 -8.50 2.00
CA CYS A 127 -17.49 -8.30 0.67
C CYS A 127 -17.77 -9.61 -0.10
N ARG A 128 -17.48 -10.77 0.48
CA ARG A 128 -17.56 -12.10 -0.15
C ARG A 128 -16.79 -12.16 -1.47
N HIS A 129 -15.55 -11.68 -1.45
CA HIS A 129 -14.71 -11.54 -2.64
C HIS A 129 -15.34 -10.64 -3.72
N GLY A 130 -16.05 -9.59 -3.30
CA GLY A 130 -16.61 -8.59 -4.19
C GLY A 130 -15.55 -7.79 -4.94
N GLY A 131 -15.91 -7.24 -6.09
CA GLY A 131 -14.99 -6.45 -6.93
C GLY A 131 -14.42 -5.21 -6.23
N ARG A 132 -13.51 -4.53 -6.95
CA ARG A 132 -12.78 -3.34 -6.47
C ARG A 132 -13.70 -2.33 -5.79
N ASP A 133 -14.79 -1.94 -6.45
CA ASP A 133 -15.61 -0.81 -5.98
C ASP A 133 -16.42 -1.18 -4.73
N ARG A 134 -16.87 -2.44 -4.62
CA ARG A 134 -17.51 -2.96 -3.39
C ARG A 134 -16.52 -2.98 -2.23
N THR A 135 -15.32 -3.52 -2.44
CA THR A 135 -14.26 -3.55 -1.42
C THR A 135 -13.83 -2.14 -1.00
N CYS A 136 -13.70 -1.21 -1.95
CA CYS A 136 -13.37 0.19 -1.65
C CYS A 136 -14.43 0.87 -0.77
N ARG A 137 -15.72 0.60 -1.03
CA ARG A 137 -16.80 1.13 -0.20
C ARG A 137 -16.72 0.58 1.22
N GLU A 138 -16.52 -0.73 1.36
CA GLU A 138 -16.41 -1.40 2.66
C GLU A 138 -15.25 -0.87 3.50
N VAL A 139 -14.07 -0.69 2.89
CA VAL A 139 -12.90 -0.11 3.55
C VAL A 139 -13.20 1.32 4.01
N ARG A 140 -13.76 2.18 3.15
CA ARG A 140 -14.08 3.58 3.50
C ARG A 140 -15.15 3.74 4.58
N GLN A 141 -16.02 2.74 4.73
CA GLN A 141 -17.00 2.71 5.82
C GLN A 141 -16.36 2.38 7.17
N ARG A 142 -15.17 1.79 7.22
CA ARG A 142 -14.54 1.34 8.47
C ARG A 142 -13.26 2.10 8.80
N TYR A 143 -12.47 2.43 7.79
CA TYR A 143 -11.15 3.01 7.93
C TYR A 143 -10.99 4.23 7.02
N SER A 144 -10.12 5.15 7.44
CA SER A 144 -9.63 6.25 6.63
C SER A 144 -8.18 6.02 6.21
N TYR A 145 -7.70 6.90 5.32
CA TYR A 145 -6.28 6.95 4.93
C TYR A 145 -5.77 5.72 4.18
N VAL A 146 -6.66 5.00 3.48
CA VAL A 146 -6.32 3.88 2.60
C VAL A 146 -6.38 4.29 1.12
N PRO A 147 -5.26 4.29 0.39
CA PRO A 147 -5.23 4.58 -1.05
C PRO A 147 -6.03 3.59 -1.90
N ARG A 148 -6.89 4.09 -2.79
CA ARG A 148 -7.72 3.25 -3.69
C ARG A 148 -6.87 2.35 -4.60
N GLN A 149 -5.69 2.81 -4.99
CA GLN A 149 -4.76 2.08 -5.87
C GLN A 149 -4.30 0.78 -5.21
N ILE A 150 -4.01 0.81 -3.90
CA ILE A 150 -3.63 -0.38 -3.13
C ILE A 150 -4.79 -1.36 -3.07
N ILE A 151 -6.01 -0.90 -2.78
CA ILE A 151 -7.21 -1.76 -2.75
C ILE A 151 -7.42 -2.43 -4.11
N ALA A 152 -7.30 -1.67 -5.20
CA ALA A 152 -7.47 -2.19 -6.55
C ALA A 152 -6.43 -3.26 -6.91
N ALA A 153 -5.16 -3.01 -6.56
CA ALA A 153 -4.08 -3.96 -6.78
C ALA A 153 -4.26 -5.23 -5.94
N PHE A 154 -4.68 -5.10 -4.67
CA PHE A 154 -4.97 -6.23 -3.79
C PHE A 154 -6.08 -7.13 -4.36
N VAL A 155 -7.23 -6.56 -4.72
CA VAL A 155 -8.36 -7.33 -5.31
C VAL A 155 -7.97 -7.97 -6.63
N ARG A 156 -7.11 -7.32 -7.43
CA ARG A 156 -6.60 -7.87 -8.69
C ARG A 156 -5.73 -9.12 -8.48
N GLN A 157 -4.99 -9.20 -7.39
CA GLN A 157 -4.10 -10.32 -7.07
C GLN A 157 -4.78 -11.42 -6.23
N CYS A 158 -6.05 -11.24 -5.86
CA CYS A 158 -6.83 -12.22 -5.11
C CYS A 158 -7.13 -13.45 -5.97
N SER A 159 -6.64 -14.62 -5.56
CA SER A 159 -6.79 -15.87 -6.31
C SER A 159 -8.25 -16.32 -6.42
N THR A 160 -9.06 -16.13 -5.38
CA THR A 160 -10.50 -16.42 -5.42
C THR A 160 -11.26 -15.54 -6.41
N CYS A 161 -10.84 -14.28 -6.58
CA CYS A 161 -11.44 -13.38 -7.57
C CYS A 161 -10.94 -13.67 -8.99
N ALA A 162 -9.68 -14.08 -9.14
CA ALA A 162 -9.08 -14.39 -10.43
C ALA A 162 -9.77 -15.58 -11.12
N GLY A 163 -10.17 -16.60 -10.36
CA GLY A 163 -10.91 -17.75 -10.89
C GLY A 163 -12.36 -17.49 -11.30
N LYS A 164 -12.89 -16.28 -11.04
CA LYS A 164 -14.26 -15.86 -11.43
C LYS A 164 -14.29 -14.93 -12.64
N ARG A 165 -13.14 -14.67 -13.27
CA ARG A 165 -13.00 -13.79 -14.43
C ARG A 165 -13.06 -14.56 -15.73
#